data_AF-A0A1J5MXI3-F1
#
_entry.id   AF-A0A1J5MXI3-F1
#
_cell.length_a   1.000
_cell.length_b   1.000
_cell.length_c   1.000
_cell.angle_alpha   90.00
_cell.angle_beta   90.00
_cell.angle_gamma   90.00
#
_symmetry.space_group_name_H-M   'P 1'
#
loop_
_entity.id
_entity.type
_entity.pdbx_description
1 polymer ?
#
loop_
_entity_poly.entity_id
_entity_poly.type
_entity_poly.pdbx_seq_one_letter_code
_entity_poly.pdbx_strand_id
1 'polypeptide(L)'
;MSSDLRDTIFKSLEGDSFTATVFLSGEGVVCGVDSACDTLTALDCTILFARRDGDIVDPQSPVLVFSGSAKAVAIAEDTAIGCITKTTGIARASARAMDLANRHSGGRVRVVSGAIKKIPGGIKPIVRRAVHMGGCSGRIVDGPFIYLDKNYVRMFGSVSATIDGVAHMRGYTRVIQIRGQIEPLETETRAALERGVELLMVDTGHVEDLDRVSAMVREAGKRDAVTIAFSGNVTHEDIPELCSHDLDIIGMGRSIMDAPMADCSMDVTPRGAAKGAEKKPGDGMELNLLQKTELRINGITLDSANLTDIATAVAQCLSLPEDKVLVIDVRPGQLALDILVPTIRADQFFGKEKTLLALLAAMPGVSLDRDACMHSEGILGAISLDEERVPEVLARTSSMGTALSARKKGRVRIFPTGFELIERRIEDTNTPYLVKLFSQAGFMADAGDSLPDNKDALAAAIAAAAEECSLVVTTGGVGAEDKDFSVEAIESVDPLAATPYLVRFTRGEGRHVKDGIRLAVGEKDGCIMVALPGPHDEVRLLAPILLRGIKERQDIHVLAETLASRLRGKLRGMHAAHKHHPQHARGGHGY
;
A
#
# COMPACT_ATOMS: atom_id res chain seq x y z
N MET A 1 15.55 -31.24 -14.79
CA MET A 1 14.87 -30.03 -14.24
C MET A 1 15.84 -29.42 -13.25
N SER A 2 16.29 -28.20 -13.50
CA SER A 2 17.11 -27.46 -12.52
C SER A 2 16.23 -27.20 -11.30
N SER A 3 16.70 -27.49 -10.09
CA SER A 3 16.04 -27.01 -8.87
C SER A 3 15.98 -25.49 -8.90
N ASP A 4 14.87 -24.90 -8.44
CA ASP A 4 14.77 -23.45 -8.30
C ASP A 4 15.77 -23.01 -7.22
N LEU A 5 16.65 -22.06 -7.54
CA LEU A 5 17.67 -21.58 -6.60
C LEU A 5 17.05 -21.01 -5.31
N ARG A 6 15.80 -20.52 -5.38
CA ARG A 6 15.05 -20.03 -4.22
C ARG A 6 14.82 -21.12 -3.16
N ASP A 7 14.76 -22.39 -3.54
CA ASP A 7 14.62 -23.50 -2.59
C ASP A 7 15.85 -23.59 -1.68
N THR A 8 17.04 -23.36 -2.23
CA THR A 8 18.29 -23.34 -1.45
C THR A 8 18.42 -22.05 -0.64
N ILE A 9 18.09 -20.89 -1.23
CA ILE A 9 18.18 -19.57 -0.58
C ILE A 9 17.28 -19.51 0.66
N PHE A 10 16.05 -20.01 0.55
CA PHE A 10 15.05 -19.92 1.61
C PHE A 10 14.98 -21.15 2.50
N LYS A 11 15.96 -22.04 2.44
CA LYS A 11 16.00 -23.27 3.26
C LYS A 11 15.94 -22.97 4.77
N SER A 12 16.56 -21.89 5.24
CA SER A 12 16.52 -21.47 6.64
C SER A 12 15.19 -20.83 7.06
N LEU A 13 14.30 -20.56 6.09
CA LEU A 13 12.98 -19.96 6.29
C LEU A 13 11.84 -20.96 6.01
N GLU A 14 12.15 -22.26 5.97
CA GLU A 14 11.18 -23.30 5.70
C GLU A 14 10.14 -23.39 6.82
N GLY A 15 8.85 -23.37 6.46
CA GLY A 15 7.73 -23.35 7.41
C GLY A 15 7.32 -21.95 7.89
N ASP A 16 8.06 -20.90 7.54
CA ASP A 16 7.68 -19.52 7.84
C ASP A 16 6.63 -18.98 6.84
N SER A 17 5.79 -18.07 7.33
CA SER A 17 4.89 -17.28 6.50
C SER A 17 5.22 -15.80 6.63
N PHE A 18 5.16 -15.10 5.50
CA PHE A 18 5.45 -13.67 5.37
C PHE A 18 4.25 -12.96 4.77
N THR A 19 3.93 -11.78 5.31
CA THR A 19 2.93 -10.86 4.75
C THR A 19 3.62 -9.89 3.82
N ALA A 20 3.04 -9.67 2.64
CA ALA A 20 3.49 -8.68 1.67
C ALA A 20 2.35 -7.75 1.30
N THR A 21 2.67 -6.47 1.11
CA THR A 21 1.73 -5.43 0.71
C THR A 21 2.19 -4.77 -0.58
N VAL A 22 1.28 -4.62 -1.52
CA VAL A 22 1.50 -3.97 -2.81
C VAL A 22 0.91 -2.56 -2.78
N PHE A 23 1.70 -1.58 -3.20
CA PHE A 23 1.36 -0.15 -3.22
C PHE A 23 1.47 0.45 -4.62
N LEU A 24 0.74 1.54 -4.87
CA LEU A 24 0.90 2.40 -6.04
C LEU A 24 1.27 3.83 -5.60
N SER A 25 2.24 4.43 -6.29
CA SER A 25 2.75 5.77 -5.93
C SER A 25 1.89 6.93 -6.43
N GLY A 26 1.01 6.70 -7.41
CA GLY A 26 0.14 7.72 -8.00
C GLY A 26 -1.34 7.49 -7.72
N GLU A 27 -2.11 8.58 -7.71
CA GLU A 27 -3.58 8.52 -7.67
C GLU A 27 -4.13 7.96 -8.99
N GLY A 28 -5.26 7.26 -8.91
CA GLY A 28 -6.12 7.01 -10.06
C GLY A 28 -6.68 5.60 -10.07
N VAL A 29 -7.29 5.24 -11.20
CA VAL A 29 -7.86 3.89 -11.39
C VAL A 29 -6.77 2.82 -11.29
N VAL A 30 -7.08 1.70 -10.64
CA VAL A 30 -6.26 0.48 -10.61
C VAL A 30 -6.85 -0.60 -11.52
N CYS A 31 -5.98 -1.41 -12.14
CA CYS A 31 -6.38 -2.58 -12.92
C CYS A 31 -5.33 -3.69 -12.76
N GLY A 32 -5.72 -4.94 -12.97
CA GLY A 32 -4.86 -6.11 -12.90
C GLY A 32 -4.79 -6.78 -11.52
N VAL A 33 -5.56 -6.31 -10.54
CA VAL A 33 -5.58 -6.87 -9.18
C VAL A 33 -6.23 -8.25 -9.17
N ASP A 34 -7.31 -8.45 -9.92
CA ASP A 34 -7.95 -9.77 -10.04
C ASP A 34 -6.96 -10.81 -10.60
N SER A 35 -6.23 -10.44 -11.66
CA SER A 35 -5.21 -11.33 -12.25
C SER A 35 -4.03 -11.57 -11.30
N ALA A 36 -3.64 -10.58 -10.50
CA ALA A 36 -2.64 -10.77 -9.45
C ALA A 36 -3.14 -11.72 -8.35
N CYS A 37 -4.42 -11.67 -7.99
CA CYS A 37 -4.99 -12.62 -7.02
C CYS A 37 -4.98 -14.06 -7.58
N ASP A 38 -5.29 -14.24 -8.86
CA ASP A 38 -5.23 -15.54 -9.52
C ASP A 38 -3.81 -16.12 -9.52
N THR A 39 -2.79 -15.30 -9.83
CA THR A 39 -1.38 -15.74 -9.82
C THR A 39 -0.91 -16.07 -8.41
N LEU A 40 -1.27 -15.25 -7.42
CA LEU A 40 -0.94 -15.50 -6.01
C LEU A 40 -1.59 -16.77 -5.46
N THR A 41 -2.86 -17.01 -5.81
CA THR A 41 -3.56 -18.24 -5.40
C THR A 41 -2.88 -19.48 -5.99
N ALA A 42 -2.38 -19.40 -7.24
CA ALA A 42 -1.61 -20.47 -7.86
C ALA A 42 -0.22 -20.71 -7.23
N LEU A 43 0.28 -19.76 -6.43
CA LEU A 43 1.51 -19.85 -5.66
C LEU A 43 1.28 -20.27 -4.19
N ASP A 44 0.06 -20.73 -3.86
CA ASP A 44 -0.37 -21.06 -2.50
C ASP A 44 -0.30 -19.88 -1.51
N CYS A 45 -0.41 -18.64 -2.01
CA CYS A 45 -0.57 -17.46 -1.15
C CYS A 45 -2.03 -17.29 -0.71
N THR A 46 -2.22 -16.76 0.49
CA THR A 46 -3.54 -16.36 1.02
C THR A 46 -3.73 -14.85 0.82
N ILE A 47 -4.80 -14.47 0.11
CA ILE A 47 -5.16 -13.06 -0.06
C ILE A 47 -5.81 -12.54 1.22
N LEU A 48 -5.23 -11.49 1.82
CA LEU A 48 -5.74 -10.85 3.03
C LEU A 48 -6.57 -9.61 2.72
N PHE A 49 -6.22 -8.89 1.65
CA PHE A 49 -6.93 -7.72 1.17
C PHE A 49 -6.68 -7.52 -0.32
N ALA A 50 -7.69 -7.11 -1.09
CA ALA A 50 -7.53 -6.74 -2.49
C ALA A 50 -8.52 -5.65 -2.89
N ARG A 51 -8.03 -4.64 -3.62
CA ARG A 51 -8.87 -3.70 -4.36
C ARG A 51 -9.53 -4.38 -5.56
N ARG A 52 -10.64 -3.82 -6.01
CA ARG A 52 -11.25 -4.25 -7.27
C ARG A 52 -10.67 -3.43 -8.40
N ASP A 53 -10.48 -4.07 -9.54
CA ASP A 53 -10.16 -3.32 -10.74
C ASP A 53 -11.27 -2.29 -11.04
N GLY A 54 -10.86 -1.08 -11.41
CA GLY A 54 -11.76 0.07 -11.56
C GLY A 54 -11.84 0.94 -10.30
N ASP A 55 -11.37 0.48 -9.15
CA ASP A 55 -11.30 1.31 -7.95
C ASP A 55 -10.33 2.48 -8.15
N ILE A 56 -10.68 3.64 -7.58
CA ILE A 56 -9.77 4.78 -7.48
C ILE A 56 -8.93 4.60 -6.22
N VAL A 57 -7.61 4.55 -6.41
CA VAL A 57 -6.62 4.41 -5.33
C VAL A 57 -5.87 5.71 -5.12
N ASP A 58 -5.60 6.03 -3.85
CA ASP A 58 -4.75 7.14 -3.45
C ASP A 58 -3.28 6.67 -3.39
N PRO A 59 -2.31 7.57 -3.55
CA PRO A 59 -0.89 7.26 -3.33
C PRO A 59 -0.67 6.60 -1.97
N GLN A 60 0.18 5.57 -1.93
CA GLN A 60 0.58 4.84 -0.72
C GLN A 60 -0.56 4.05 -0.03
N SER A 61 -1.76 4.00 -0.61
CA SER A 61 -2.79 3.08 -0.13
C SER A 61 -2.46 1.65 -0.61
N PRO A 62 -2.64 0.63 0.24
CA PRO A 62 -2.47 -0.75 -0.19
C PRO A 62 -3.50 -1.08 -1.27
N VAL A 63 -3.02 -1.77 -2.30
CA VAL A 63 -3.84 -2.30 -3.41
C VAL A 63 -4.14 -3.78 -3.18
N LEU A 64 -3.17 -4.50 -2.63
CA LEU A 64 -3.20 -5.94 -2.43
C LEU A 64 -2.34 -6.28 -1.20
N VAL A 65 -2.86 -7.09 -0.29
CA VAL A 65 -2.13 -7.63 0.85
C VAL A 65 -2.33 -9.15 0.83
N PHE A 66 -1.25 -9.90 0.96
CA PHE A 66 -1.29 -11.36 0.94
C PHE A 66 -0.21 -11.95 1.84
N SER A 67 -0.37 -13.21 2.24
CA SER A 67 0.63 -13.97 2.97
C SER A 67 1.00 -15.26 2.24
N GLY A 68 2.25 -15.69 2.38
CA GLY A 68 2.74 -16.91 1.74
C GLY A 68 4.09 -17.36 2.29
N SER A 69 4.64 -18.45 1.73
CA SER A 69 6.02 -18.87 2.04
C SER A 69 7.03 -17.85 1.50
N ALA A 70 8.25 -17.83 2.04
CA ALA A 70 9.32 -16.93 1.55
C ALA A 70 9.52 -17.03 0.02
N LYS A 71 9.51 -18.26 -0.52
CA LYS A 71 9.62 -18.51 -1.96
C LYS A 71 8.43 -17.94 -2.74
N ALA A 72 7.21 -18.18 -2.27
CA ALA A 72 6.01 -17.71 -2.94
C ALA A 72 5.95 -16.18 -2.97
N VAL A 73 6.26 -15.52 -1.84
CA VAL A 73 6.34 -14.06 -1.74
C VAL A 73 7.44 -13.50 -2.65
N ALA A 74 8.60 -14.15 -2.74
CA ALA A 74 9.66 -13.71 -3.65
C ALA A 74 9.29 -13.85 -5.14
N ILE A 75 8.49 -14.86 -5.51
CA ILE A 75 7.97 -15.01 -6.89
C ILE A 75 6.84 -14.01 -7.16
N ALA A 76 6.07 -13.65 -6.13
CA ALA A 76 4.99 -12.69 -6.23
C ALA A 76 5.47 -11.29 -6.65
N GLU A 77 6.70 -10.90 -6.28
CA GLU A 77 7.31 -9.62 -6.71
C GLU A 77 7.17 -9.43 -8.22
N ASP A 78 7.60 -10.41 -9.01
CA ASP A 78 7.53 -10.30 -10.47
C ASP A 78 6.11 -10.53 -11.00
N THR A 79 5.41 -11.52 -10.45
CA THR A 79 4.15 -12.01 -11.03
C THR A 79 2.94 -11.15 -10.69
N ALA A 80 2.79 -10.72 -9.43
CA ALA A 80 1.68 -9.88 -8.98
C ALA A 80 1.86 -8.43 -9.47
N ILE A 81 3.06 -7.85 -9.32
CA ILE A 81 3.36 -6.50 -9.83
C ILE A 81 3.23 -6.47 -11.36
N GLY A 82 3.68 -7.52 -12.05
CA GLY A 82 3.56 -7.64 -13.51
C GLY A 82 2.12 -7.61 -14.02
N CYS A 83 1.16 -8.11 -13.24
CA CYS A 83 -0.27 -8.02 -13.58
C CYS A 83 -0.81 -6.59 -13.46
N ILE A 84 -0.38 -5.85 -12.43
CA ILE A 84 -0.98 -4.58 -12.02
C ILE A 84 -0.39 -3.39 -12.77
N THR A 85 0.94 -3.33 -12.92
CA THR A 85 1.68 -2.13 -13.38
C THR A 85 1.23 -1.64 -14.77
N LYS A 86 1.33 -2.49 -15.80
CA LYS A 86 1.05 -2.10 -17.18
C LYS A 86 -0.45 -1.88 -17.41
N THR A 87 -1.30 -2.71 -16.80
CA THR A 87 -2.75 -2.59 -16.94
C THR A 87 -3.27 -1.33 -16.26
N THR A 88 -2.76 -1.00 -15.07
CA THR A 88 -3.03 0.26 -14.38
C THR A 88 -2.58 1.47 -15.22
N GLY A 89 -1.40 1.42 -15.83
CA GLY A 89 -0.93 2.47 -16.75
C GLY A 89 -1.91 2.75 -17.90
N ILE A 90 -2.37 1.71 -18.59
CA ILE A 90 -3.35 1.82 -19.68
C ILE A 90 -4.71 2.32 -19.17
N ALA A 91 -5.16 1.82 -18.02
CA ALA A 91 -6.42 2.24 -17.42
C ALA A 91 -6.38 3.73 -17.04
N ARG A 92 -5.28 4.22 -16.46
CA ARG A 92 -5.10 5.63 -16.11
C ARG A 92 -5.02 6.53 -17.35
N ALA A 93 -4.32 6.09 -18.41
CA ALA A 93 -4.31 6.83 -19.68
C ALA A 93 -5.72 6.90 -20.29
N SER A 94 -6.50 5.83 -20.21
CA SER A 94 -7.90 5.83 -20.66
C SER A 94 -8.77 6.75 -19.81
N ALA A 95 -8.63 6.71 -18.48
CA ALA A 95 -9.36 7.57 -17.55
C ALA A 95 -9.05 9.05 -17.79
N ARG A 96 -7.78 9.40 -18.02
CA ARG A 96 -7.37 10.78 -18.38
C ARG A 96 -8.03 11.23 -19.67
N ALA A 97 -8.09 10.38 -20.69
CA ALA A 97 -8.72 10.73 -21.97
C ALA A 97 -10.23 10.96 -21.82
N MET A 98 -10.91 10.07 -21.08
CA MET A 98 -12.35 10.22 -20.78
C MET A 98 -12.64 11.47 -19.95
N ASP A 99 -11.83 11.76 -18.94
CA ASP A 99 -11.97 12.96 -18.12
C ASP A 99 -11.82 14.24 -18.96
N LEU A 100 -10.80 14.32 -19.81
CA LEU A 100 -10.59 15.44 -20.73
C LEU A 100 -11.78 15.61 -21.69
N ALA A 101 -12.26 14.52 -22.30
CA ALA A 101 -13.39 14.56 -23.22
C ALA A 101 -14.68 15.02 -22.51
N ASN A 102 -14.95 14.51 -21.31
CA ASN A 102 -16.13 14.90 -20.53
C ASN A 102 -16.10 16.37 -20.13
N ARG A 103 -14.95 16.88 -19.66
CA ARG A 103 -14.81 18.28 -19.25
C ARG A 103 -15.02 19.26 -20.41
N HIS A 104 -14.56 18.93 -21.61
CA HIS A 104 -14.59 19.84 -22.76
C HIS A 104 -15.81 19.68 -23.66
N SER A 105 -16.48 18.51 -23.64
CA SER A 105 -17.64 18.24 -24.50
C SER A 105 -18.95 18.05 -23.74
N GLY A 106 -18.94 18.06 -22.40
CA GLY A 106 -20.13 17.77 -21.59
C GLY A 106 -20.65 16.35 -21.77
N GLY A 107 -19.77 15.40 -22.12
CA GLY A 107 -20.12 14.01 -22.39
C GLY A 107 -20.68 13.74 -23.80
N ARG A 108 -20.68 14.75 -24.68
CA ARG A 108 -21.09 14.60 -26.09
C ARG A 108 -20.14 13.70 -26.87
N VAL A 109 -18.84 13.79 -26.60
CA VAL A 109 -17.80 13.08 -27.36
C VAL A 109 -17.36 11.82 -26.60
N ARG A 110 -17.36 10.68 -27.30
CA ARG A 110 -16.85 9.41 -26.78
C ARG A 110 -15.38 9.23 -27.14
N VAL A 111 -14.60 8.61 -26.26
CA VAL A 111 -13.23 8.17 -26.58
C VAL A 111 -13.18 6.66 -26.77
N VAL A 112 -12.53 6.21 -27.83
CA VAL A 112 -12.35 4.78 -28.13
C VAL A 112 -10.90 4.44 -28.42
N SER A 113 -10.46 3.25 -28.01
CA SER A 113 -9.13 2.73 -28.37
C SER A 113 -9.20 1.54 -29.31
N GLY A 114 -9.20 1.82 -30.61
CA GLY A 114 -9.17 0.79 -31.65
C GLY A 114 -7.81 0.06 -31.77
N ALA A 115 -6.75 0.57 -31.14
CA ALA A 115 -5.41 -0.03 -31.23
C ALA A 115 -5.32 -1.41 -30.55
N ILE A 116 -6.25 -1.74 -29.65
CA ILE A 116 -6.40 -3.09 -29.06
C ILE A 116 -6.47 -4.18 -30.15
N LYS A 117 -7.00 -3.88 -31.34
CA LYS A 117 -7.08 -4.86 -32.44
C LYS A 117 -5.69 -5.36 -32.90
N LYS A 118 -4.66 -4.52 -32.75
CA LYS A 118 -3.26 -4.79 -33.15
C LYS A 118 -2.46 -5.55 -32.09
N ILE A 119 -3.00 -5.71 -30.89
CA ILE A 119 -2.34 -6.41 -29.79
C ILE A 119 -2.38 -7.94 -30.02
N PRO A 120 -1.29 -8.68 -29.74
CA PRO A 120 -1.27 -10.14 -29.80
C PRO A 120 -2.40 -10.79 -29.02
N GLY A 121 -2.90 -11.94 -29.52
CA GLY A 121 -4.10 -12.59 -28.99
C GLY A 121 -4.08 -12.87 -27.49
N GLY A 122 -2.93 -13.32 -26.95
CA GLY A 122 -2.79 -13.70 -25.53
C GLY A 122 -3.03 -12.56 -24.54
N ILE A 123 -2.56 -11.35 -24.85
CA ILE A 123 -2.67 -10.18 -23.94
C ILE A 123 -3.85 -9.26 -24.29
N LYS A 124 -4.54 -9.50 -25.41
CA LYS A 124 -5.65 -8.68 -25.88
C LYS A 124 -6.81 -8.57 -24.88
N PRO A 125 -7.26 -9.63 -24.20
CA PRO A 125 -8.32 -9.52 -23.18
C PRO A 125 -7.90 -8.63 -22.00
N ILE A 126 -6.65 -8.77 -21.56
CA ILE A 126 -6.06 -8.04 -20.43
C ILE A 126 -6.05 -6.54 -20.74
N VAL A 127 -5.53 -6.16 -21.90
CA VAL A 127 -5.46 -4.74 -22.28
C VAL A 127 -6.85 -4.16 -22.58
N ARG A 128 -7.77 -4.96 -23.16
CA ARG A 128 -9.15 -4.53 -23.35
C ARG A 128 -9.83 -4.21 -22.02
N ARG A 129 -9.61 -5.06 -21.01
CA ARG A 129 -10.11 -4.85 -19.65
C ARG A 129 -9.57 -3.54 -19.08
N ALA A 130 -8.26 -3.28 -19.18
CA ALA A 130 -7.64 -2.04 -18.73
C ALA A 130 -8.25 -0.78 -19.38
N VAL A 131 -8.41 -0.78 -20.71
CA VAL A 131 -9.05 0.34 -21.43
C VAL A 131 -10.48 0.58 -20.92
N HIS A 132 -11.23 -0.50 -20.69
CA HIS A 132 -12.59 -0.43 -20.19
C HIS A 132 -12.67 0.07 -18.73
N MET A 133 -11.76 -0.36 -17.85
CA MET A 133 -11.70 0.12 -16.46
C MET A 133 -11.43 1.62 -16.39
N GLY A 134 -10.69 2.17 -17.35
CA GLY A 134 -10.51 3.62 -17.49
C GLY A 134 -11.65 4.34 -18.20
N GLY A 135 -12.75 3.66 -18.54
CA GLY A 135 -13.96 4.26 -19.12
C GLY A 135 -13.98 4.42 -20.64
N CYS A 136 -12.87 4.13 -21.34
CA CYS A 136 -12.85 4.12 -22.81
C CYS A 136 -13.44 2.82 -23.36
N SER A 137 -14.03 2.86 -24.56
CA SER A 137 -14.43 1.63 -25.25
C SER A 137 -13.30 1.10 -26.15
N GLY A 138 -13.11 -0.22 -26.17
CA GLY A 138 -12.24 -0.87 -27.14
C GLY A 138 -12.86 -1.04 -28.53
N ARG A 139 -14.13 -0.65 -28.70
CA ARG A 139 -14.89 -0.78 -29.95
C ARG A 139 -15.45 0.58 -30.34
N ILE A 140 -15.42 0.87 -31.63
CA ILE A 140 -16.03 2.09 -32.19
C ILE A 140 -17.56 2.00 -32.26
N VAL A 141 -18.11 0.78 -32.31
CA VAL A 141 -19.55 0.48 -32.26
C VAL A 141 -19.80 -0.65 -31.25
N ASP A 142 -20.83 -0.46 -30.41
CA ASP A 142 -21.16 -1.40 -29.33
C ASP A 142 -21.88 -2.67 -29.84
N GLY A 143 -22.51 -2.61 -31.02
CA GLY A 143 -23.15 -3.74 -31.72
C GLY A 143 -22.32 -4.41 -32.84
N PRO A 144 -22.94 -5.27 -33.66
CA PRO A 144 -22.33 -5.82 -34.88
C PRO A 144 -22.02 -4.71 -35.89
N PHE A 145 -20.78 -4.66 -36.38
CA PHE A 145 -20.35 -3.67 -37.36
C PHE A 145 -19.36 -4.27 -38.35
N ILE A 146 -19.28 -3.67 -39.53
CA ILE A 146 -18.28 -3.96 -40.55
C ILE A 146 -17.35 -2.75 -40.60
N TYR A 147 -16.06 -2.97 -40.35
CA TYR A 147 -15.05 -1.93 -40.38
C TYR A 147 -14.26 -1.99 -41.70
N LEU A 148 -14.60 -1.10 -42.62
CA LEU A 148 -14.01 -0.96 -43.94
C LEU A 148 -12.83 0.01 -43.86
N ASP A 149 -11.66 -0.51 -43.53
CA ASP A 149 -10.44 0.30 -43.40
C ASP A 149 -9.83 0.68 -44.77
N LYS A 150 -8.76 1.48 -44.75
CA LYS A 150 -8.06 1.91 -45.96
C LYS A 150 -7.60 0.78 -46.89
N ASN A 151 -7.35 -0.42 -46.37
CA ASN A 151 -6.92 -1.55 -47.18
C ASN A 151 -8.12 -2.14 -47.93
N TYR A 152 -9.30 -2.21 -47.33
CA TYR A 152 -10.53 -2.55 -48.05
C TYR A 152 -10.78 -1.55 -49.17
N VAL A 153 -10.69 -0.24 -48.87
CA VAL A 153 -10.84 0.83 -49.88
C VAL A 153 -9.85 0.66 -51.03
N ARG A 154 -8.60 0.33 -50.73
CA ARG A 154 -7.56 0.04 -51.75
C ARG A 154 -7.87 -1.20 -52.58
N MET A 155 -8.32 -2.29 -51.95
CA MET A 155 -8.60 -3.55 -52.65
C MET A 155 -9.81 -3.44 -53.60
N PHE A 156 -10.84 -2.70 -53.20
CA PHE A 156 -12.01 -2.43 -54.05
C PHE A 156 -11.80 -1.24 -55.01
N GLY A 157 -10.76 -0.43 -54.79
CA GLY A 157 -10.35 0.66 -55.70
C GLY A 157 -11.09 1.99 -55.53
N SER A 158 -12.10 2.07 -54.66
CA SER A 158 -12.79 3.32 -54.28
C SER A 158 -13.67 3.10 -53.05
N VAL A 159 -14.11 4.18 -52.41
CA VAL A 159 -15.11 4.11 -51.32
C VAL A 159 -16.42 3.54 -51.84
N SER A 160 -16.84 3.99 -53.03
CA SER A 160 -18.01 3.50 -53.75
C SER A 160 -18.03 1.97 -53.87
N ALA A 161 -17.00 1.41 -54.52
CA ALA A 161 -16.90 -0.02 -54.77
C ALA A 161 -16.79 -0.85 -53.47
N THR A 162 -16.17 -0.27 -52.43
CA THR A 162 -16.02 -0.94 -51.13
C THR A 162 -17.36 -1.16 -50.45
N ILE A 163 -18.20 -0.12 -50.42
CA ILE A 163 -19.53 -0.20 -49.79
C ILE A 163 -20.43 -1.11 -50.62
N ASP A 164 -20.38 -1.01 -51.95
CA ASP A 164 -21.16 -1.87 -52.86
C ASP A 164 -20.79 -3.35 -52.68
N GLY A 165 -19.50 -3.65 -52.48
CA GLY A 165 -19.00 -5.00 -52.22
C GLY A 165 -19.59 -5.67 -50.97
N VAL A 166 -20.01 -4.88 -49.97
CA VAL A 166 -20.61 -5.40 -48.72
C VAL A 166 -22.10 -5.10 -48.60
N ALA A 167 -22.75 -4.58 -49.65
CA ALA A 167 -24.16 -4.18 -49.61
C ALA A 167 -25.14 -5.32 -49.28
N HIS A 168 -24.74 -6.57 -49.53
CA HIS A 168 -25.51 -7.77 -49.20
C HIS A 168 -25.53 -8.10 -47.69
N MET A 169 -24.59 -7.55 -46.90
CA MET A 169 -24.45 -7.82 -45.47
C MET A 169 -25.38 -6.91 -44.64
N ARG A 170 -26.60 -7.40 -44.35
CA ARG A 170 -27.61 -6.67 -43.56
C ARG A 170 -27.43 -6.86 -42.05
N GLY A 171 -27.88 -5.90 -41.25
CA GLY A 171 -27.87 -5.97 -39.79
C GLY A 171 -26.56 -5.57 -39.11
N TYR A 172 -25.63 -4.96 -39.87
CA TYR A 172 -24.37 -4.43 -39.37
C TYR A 172 -24.32 -2.92 -39.56
N THR A 173 -23.80 -2.19 -38.57
CA THR A 173 -23.39 -0.79 -38.77
C THR A 173 -22.19 -0.77 -39.71
N ARG A 174 -22.23 0.02 -40.79
CA ARG A 174 -21.09 0.17 -41.70
C ARG A 174 -20.24 1.33 -41.20
N VAL A 175 -18.96 1.02 -40.97
CA VAL A 175 -17.94 1.99 -40.61
C VAL A 175 -16.96 2.05 -41.77
N ILE A 176 -16.79 3.21 -42.39
CA ILE A 176 -15.81 3.39 -43.46
C ILE A 176 -14.76 4.42 -43.10
N GLN A 177 -13.51 4.11 -43.43
CA GLN A 177 -12.39 5.01 -43.23
C GLN A 177 -12.25 5.97 -44.41
N ILE A 178 -12.27 7.27 -44.13
CA ILE A 178 -12.07 8.35 -45.09
C ILE A 178 -10.63 8.87 -44.90
N ARG A 179 -9.83 8.91 -45.98
CA ARG A 179 -8.43 9.37 -45.91
C ARG A 179 -8.01 10.31 -47.04
N GLY A 180 -8.79 10.43 -48.11
CA GLY A 180 -8.43 11.21 -49.29
C GLY A 180 -7.22 10.64 -50.03
N GLN A 181 -6.99 9.32 -49.99
CA GLN A 181 -5.76 8.69 -50.52
C GLN A 181 -5.96 7.99 -51.86
N ILE A 182 -7.19 7.53 -52.13
CA ILE A 182 -7.53 6.86 -53.38
C ILE A 182 -8.25 7.85 -54.29
N GLU A 183 -9.17 8.62 -53.70
CA GLU A 183 -9.85 9.74 -54.34
C GLU A 183 -9.75 10.97 -53.42
N PRO A 184 -10.02 12.19 -53.91
CA PRO A 184 -10.11 13.36 -53.06
C PRO A 184 -11.06 13.14 -51.87
N LEU A 185 -10.76 13.77 -50.73
CA LEU A 185 -11.52 13.63 -49.48
C LEU A 185 -13.02 13.86 -49.69
N GLU A 186 -13.38 14.88 -50.46
CA GLU A 186 -14.77 15.20 -50.82
C GLU A 186 -15.44 14.07 -51.59
N THR A 187 -14.72 13.47 -52.54
CA THR A 187 -15.23 12.38 -53.38
C THR A 187 -15.48 11.14 -52.53
N GLU A 188 -14.51 10.76 -51.68
CA GLU A 188 -14.64 9.65 -50.73
C GLU A 188 -15.84 9.87 -49.79
N THR A 189 -15.98 11.08 -49.24
CA THR A 189 -17.06 11.45 -48.31
C THR A 189 -18.42 11.41 -48.99
N ARG A 190 -18.55 12.00 -50.18
CA ARG A 190 -19.80 12.02 -50.96
C ARG A 190 -20.25 10.60 -51.29
N ALA A 191 -19.33 9.75 -51.75
CA ALA A 191 -19.60 8.36 -52.06
C ALA A 191 -20.14 7.56 -50.86
N ALA A 192 -19.59 7.80 -49.66
CA ALA A 192 -20.06 7.18 -48.42
C ALA A 192 -21.46 7.67 -48.02
N LEU A 193 -21.70 8.99 -48.10
CA LEU A 193 -23.00 9.58 -47.76
C LEU A 193 -24.10 9.10 -48.70
N GLU A 194 -23.87 9.06 -50.01
CA GLU A 194 -24.85 8.62 -51.03
C GLU A 194 -25.28 7.16 -50.82
N ARG A 195 -24.39 6.31 -50.31
CA ARG A 195 -24.65 4.89 -50.01
C ARG A 195 -25.16 4.64 -48.58
N GLY A 196 -25.39 5.72 -47.84
CA GLY A 196 -25.99 5.69 -46.51
C GLY A 196 -25.13 5.01 -45.45
N VAL A 197 -23.81 5.17 -45.49
CA VAL A 197 -22.92 4.66 -44.43
C VAL A 197 -23.23 5.35 -43.10
N GLU A 198 -23.31 4.58 -42.01
CA GLU A 198 -23.73 5.08 -40.70
C GLU A 198 -22.59 5.74 -39.92
N LEU A 199 -21.32 5.37 -40.14
CA LEU A 199 -20.18 5.95 -39.45
C LEU A 199 -19.03 6.26 -40.40
N LEU A 200 -18.59 7.52 -40.39
CA LEU A 200 -17.41 7.99 -41.11
C LEU A 200 -16.24 8.13 -40.14
N MET A 201 -15.16 7.37 -40.39
CA MET A 201 -13.91 7.46 -39.64
C MET A 201 -12.89 8.28 -40.43
N VAL A 202 -12.76 9.56 -40.08
CA VAL A 202 -11.76 10.48 -40.64
C VAL A 202 -10.41 10.15 -40.02
N ASP A 203 -9.55 9.42 -40.74
CA ASP A 203 -8.23 8.95 -40.26
C ASP A 203 -7.10 9.59 -41.06
N THR A 204 -7.12 10.92 -41.10
CA THR A 204 -6.15 11.77 -41.81
C THR A 204 -5.09 12.35 -40.87
N GLY A 205 -5.45 12.58 -39.60
CA GLY A 205 -4.60 13.29 -38.63
C GLY A 205 -4.58 14.81 -38.81
N HIS A 206 -5.39 15.37 -39.71
CA HIS A 206 -5.52 16.81 -39.94
C HIS A 206 -6.94 17.25 -39.57
N VAL A 207 -7.07 18.20 -38.65
CA VAL A 207 -8.35 18.65 -38.12
C VAL A 207 -9.18 19.37 -39.20
N GLU A 208 -8.51 20.01 -40.16
CA GLU A 208 -9.17 20.68 -41.29
C GLU A 208 -9.96 19.68 -42.17
N ASP A 209 -9.48 18.44 -42.29
CA ASP A 209 -10.19 17.38 -43.01
C ASP A 209 -11.46 16.95 -42.25
N LEU A 210 -11.41 16.93 -40.92
CA LEU A 210 -12.59 16.67 -40.09
C LEU A 210 -13.66 17.74 -40.34
N ASP A 211 -13.27 19.02 -40.34
CA ASP A 211 -14.20 20.12 -40.57
C ASP A 211 -14.83 20.08 -41.97
N ARG A 212 -14.04 19.73 -42.99
CA ARG A 212 -14.54 19.52 -44.36
C ARG A 212 -15.54 18.38 -44.43
N VAL A 213 -15.21 17.21 -43.87
CA VAL A 213 -16.12 16.06 -43.83
C VAL A 213 -17.42 16.42 -43.09
N SER A 214 -17.29 17.04 -41.92
CA SER A 214 -18.44 17.44 -41.09
C SER A 214 -19.36 18.45 -41.80
N ALA A 215 -18.78 19.45 -42.48
CA ALA A 215 -19.54 20.38 -43.32
C ALA A 215 -20.34 19.66 -44.41
N MET A 216 -19.72 18.70 -45.12
CA MET A 216 -20.41 17.91 -46.14
C MET A 216 -21.54 17.05 -45.58
N VAL A 217 -21.37 16.47 -44.38
CA VAL A 217 -22.44 15.71 -43.70
C VAL A 217 -23.63 16.62 -43.36
N ARG A 218 -23.37 17.86 -42.90
CA ARG A 218 -24.41 18.85 -42.61
C ARG A 218 -25.12 19.35 -43.86
N GLU A 219 -24.38 19.67 -44.92
CA GLU A 219 -24.93 20.08 -46.22
C GLU A 219 -25.83 19.00 -46.84
N ALA A 220 -25.50 17.73 -46.62
CA ALA A 220 -26.32 16.60 -47.03
C ALA A 220 -27.56 16.37 -46.14
N GLY A 221 -27.74 17.15 -45.07
CA GLY A 221 -28.84 17.00 -44.11
C GLY A 221 -28.77 15.70 -43.29
N LYS A 222 -27.57 15.12 -43.12
CA LYS A 222 -27.38 13.78 -42.55
C LYS A 222 -26.71 13.75 -41.18
N ARG A 223 -26.51 14.91 -40.55
CA ARG A 223 -25.72 15.01 -39.30
C ARG A 223 -26.29 14.18 -38.14
N ASP A 224 -27.61 14.09 -38.04
CA ASP A 224 -28.29 13.27 -37.01
C ASP A 224 -28.27 11.77 -37.33
N ALA A 225 -27.99 11.38 -38.58
CA ALA A 225 -28.00 10.00 -39.05
C ALA A 225 -26.61 9.38 -39.19
N VAL A 226 -25.56 10.22 -39.26
CA VAL A 226 -24.17 9.79 -39.50
C VAL A 226 -23.32 10.16 -38.30
N THR A 227 -22.67 9.14 -37.72
CA THR A 227 -21.66 9.33 -36.68
C THR A 227 -20.32 9.69 -37.31
N ILE A 228 -19.67 10.74 -36.80
CA ILE A 228 -18.34 11.18 -37.25
C ILE A 228 -17.31 10.82 -36.20
N ALA A 229 -16.32 10.02 -36.58
CA ALA A 229 -15.16 9.68 -35.76
C ALA A 229 -13.88 10.28 -36.34
N PHE A 230 -12.97 10.72 -35.49
CA PHE A 230 -11.67 11.26 -35.89
C PHE A 230 -10.51 10.47 -35.29
N SER A 231 -9.45 10.28 -36.07
CA SER A 231 -8.21 9.59 -35.67
C SER A 231 -7.01 10.06 -36.51
N GLY A 232 -5.83 9.71 -36.04
CA GLY A 232 -4.57 9.99 -36.72
C GLY A 232 -3.53 10.54 -35.76
N ASN A 233 -2.87 9.65 -35.00
CA ASN A 233 -1.87 10.01 -33.98
C ASN A 233 -2.36 10.92 -32.84
N VAL A 234 -3.67 10.93 -32.57
CA VAL A 234 -4.29 11.71 -31.49
C VAL A 234 -3.67 11.39 -30.12
N THR A 235 -3.27 12.45 -29.41
CA THR A 235 -2.74 12.43 -28.04
C THR A 235 -3.80 12.94 -27.05
N HIS A 236 -3.47 12.96 -25.75
CA HIS A 236 -4.35 13.51 -24.74
C HIS A 236 -4.47 15.03 -24.86
N GLU A 237 -3.42 15.68 -25.34
CA GLU A 237 -3.29 17.13 -25.49
C GLU A 237 -4.19 17.67 -26.61
N ASP A 238 -4.54 16.85 -27.60
CA ASP A 238 -5.42 17.22 -28.72
C ASP A 238 -6.92 17.20 -28.32
N ILE A 239 -7.29 16.48 -27.25
CA ILE A 239 -8.70 16.25 -26.87
C ILE A 239 -9.48 17.56 -26.64
N PRO A 240 -8.95 18.56 -25.89
CA PRO A 240 -9.66 19.83 -25.67
C PRO A 240 -10.07 20.53 -26.97
N GLU A 241 -9.15 20.62 -27.94
CA GLU A 241 -9.41 21.23 -29.24
C GLU A 241 -10.43 20.41 -30.01
N LEU A 242 -10.20 19.11 -30.17
CA LEU A 242 -11.11 18.20 -30.89
C LEU A 242 -12.55 18.24 -30.34
N CYS A 243 -12.72 18.41 -29.02
CA CYS A 243 -14.05 18.52 -28.41
C CYS A 243 -14.84 19.77 -28.85
N SER A 244 -14.18 20.80 -29.40
CA SER A 244 -14.83 21.97 -29.99
C SER A 244 -15.34 21.74 -31.41
N HIS A 245 -14.85 20.69 -32.08
CA HIS A 245 -15.26 20.33 -33.43
C HIS A 245 -16.52 19.44 -33.45
N ASP A 246 -17.15 19.40 -34.62
CA ASP A 246 -18.38 18.65 -34.86
C ASP A 246 -18.08 17.18 -35.20
N LEU A 247 -17.71 16.44 -34.16
CA LEU A 247 -17.45 15.00 -34.15
C LEU A 247 -18.13 14.31 -32.96
N ASP A 248 -18.31 13.00 -33.05
CA ASP A 248 -18.95 12.18 -32.01
C ASP A 248 -17.95 11.26 -31.27
N ILE A 249 -16.89 10.82 -31.96
CA ILE A 249 -15.92 9.85 -31.43
C ILE A 249 -14.48 10.29 -31.70
N ILE A 250 -13.65 10.28 -30.65
CA ILE A 250 -12.18 10.40 -30.78
C ILE A 250 -11.56 9.00 -30.70
N GLY A 251 -10.87 8.61 -31.77
CA GLY A 251 -10.11 7.37 -31.86
C GLY A 251 -8.67 7.56 -31.38
N MET A 252 -8.35 7.06 -30.19
CA MET A 252 -7.01 7.12 -29.59
C MET A 252 -6.31 5.77 -29.65
N GLY A 253 -5.17 5.73 -30.34
CA GLY A 253 -4.39 4.50 -30.50
C GLY A 253 -3.24 4.42 -29.50
N ARG A 254 -2.07 4.84 -29.97
CA ARG A 254 -0.79 4.72 -29.28
C ARG A 254 -0.79 5.36 -27.90
N SER A 255 -1.36 6.55 -27.78
CA SER A 255 -1.42 7.35 -26.54
C SER A 255 -2.04 6.61 -25.34
N ILE A 256 -2.96 5.67 -25.58
CA ILE A 256 -3.53 4.83 -24.53
C ILE A 256 -2.73 3.53 -24.36
N MET A 257 -2.35 2.88 -25.46
CA MET A 257 -1.76 1.54 -25.43
C MET A 257 -0.31 1.52 -24.96
N ASP A 258 0.46 2.52 -25.36
CA ASP A 258 1.87 2.69 -25.01
C ASP A 258 2.04 3.50 -23.72
N ALA A 259 0.96 3.66 -22.93
CA ALA A 259 1.01 4.31 -21.63
C ALA A 259 2.12 3.73 -20.74
N PRO A 260 2.91 4.56 -20.03
CA PRO A 260 3.92 4.08 -19.08
C PRO A 260 3.32 3.12 -18.04
N MET A 261 4.14 2.23 -17.52
CA MET A 261 3.75 1.41 -16.37
C MET A 261 3.46 2.32 -15.18
N ALA A 262 2.47 1.96 -14.37
CA ALA A 262 2.27 2.64 -13.10
C ALA A 262 3.37 2.23 -12.12
N ASP A 263 3.90 3.20 -11.37
CA ASP A 263 4.89 2.93 -10.32
C ASP A 263 4.23 2.13 -9.20
N CYS A 264 4.70 0.90 -9.04
CA CYS A 264 4.18 -0.10 -8.12
C CYS A 264 5.34 -0.68 -7.31
N SER A 265 5.15 -0.85 -6.02
CA SER A 265 6.11 -1.53 -5.14
C SER A 265 5.41 -2.64 -4.36
N MET A 266 6.18 -3.61 -3.90
CA MET A 266 5.73 -4.60 -2.93
C MET A 266 6.74 -4.65 -1.79
N ASP A 267 6.23 -4.55 -0.56
CA ASP A 267 7.04 -4.56 0.64
C ASP A 267 6.63 -5.74 1.52
N VAL A 268 7.63 -6.46 2.04
CA VAL A 268 7.43 -7.59 2.95
C VAL A 268 7.54 -7.09 4.39
N THR A 269 6.56 -7.43 5.23
CA THR A 269 6.59 -7.07 6.65
C THR A 269 7.76 -7.80 7.35
N PRO A 270 8.69 -7.08 8.01
CA PRO A 270 9.84 -7.70 8.67
C PRO A 270 9.44 -8.67 9.78
N ARG A 271 10.29 -9.68 10.02
CA ARG A 271 10.17 -10.61 11.15
C ARG A 271 10.21 -9.82 12.46
N GLY A 272 9.05 -9.67 13.09
CA GLY A 272 8.88 -8.94 14.36
C GLY A 272 7.42 -8.61 14.68
N ALA A 273 6.58 -8.41 13.67
CA ALA A 273 5.18 -7.97 13.80
C ALA A 273 4.13 -9.09 13.97
N ALA A 274 4.53 -10.37 13.97
CA ALA A 274 3.59 -11.48 14.15
C ALA A 274 4.24 -12.63 14.93
N LYS A 275 4.28 -12.53 16.26
CA LYS A 275 4.60 -13.70 17.11
C LYS A 275 3.31 -14.39 17.56
N GLY A 276 2.91 -15.38 16.77
CA GLY A 276 1.79 -16.27 17.04
C GLY A 276 2.02 -17.69 16.51
N ALA A 277 3.20 -18.27 16.70
CA ALA A 277 3.43 -19.69 16.50
C ALA A 277 4.26 -20.25 17.66
N GLU A 278 3.73 -21.28 18.31
CA GLU A 278 4.33 -21.97 19.46
C GLU A 278 5.69 -22.57 19.06
N LYS A 279 6.78 -22.03 19.63
CA LYS A 279 8.09 -22.67 19.65
C LYS A 279 8.26 -23.47 20.94
N LYS A 280 8.95 -24.60 20.85
CA LYS A 280 9.36 -25.43 21.99
C LYS A 280 10.10 -24.57 23.03
N PRO A 281 9.97 -24.87 24.34
CA PRO A 281 10.63 -24.07 25.37
C PRO A 281 12.15 -24.16 25.23
N GLY A 282 12.82 -23.01 25.06
CA GLY A 282 14.27 -22.88 25.20
C GLY A 282 15.08 -22.63 23.92
N ASP A 283 14.53 -22.85 22.72
CA ASP A 283 15.29 -22.64 21.47
C ASP A 283 14.98 -21.25 20.87
N GLY A 284 15.96 -20.35 20.92
CA GLY A 284 15.87 -19.03 20.29
C GLY A 284 15.17 -17.93 21.09
N MET A 285 15.32 -17.92 22.42
CA MET A 285 14.91 -16.75 23.24
C MET A 285 15.87 -15.58 22.98
N GLU A 286 15.41 -14.58 22.23
CA GLU A 286 16.09 -13.28 22.09
C GLU A 286 15.82 -12.40 23.30
N LEU A 287 16.89 -11.81 23.82
CA LEU A 287 16.90 -10.96 25.01
C LEU A 287 17.36 -9.56 24.60
N ASN A 288 16.57 -8.54 24.91
CA ASN A 288 16.95 -7.15 24.71
C ASN A 288 17.93 -6.71 25.82
N LEU A 289 19.04 -6.08 25.42
CA LEU A 289 20.07 -5.66 26.36
C LEU A 289 19.70 -4.39 27.15
N LEU A 290 18.63 -3.68 26.75
CA LEU A 290 18.16 -2.45 27.42
C LEU A 290 19.27 -1.42 27.66
N GLN A 291 20.16 -1.28 26.67
CA GLN A 291 21.34 -0.39 26.72
C GLN A 291 22.37 -0.77 27.80
N LYS A 292 22.31 -1.98 28.37
CA LYS A 292 23.34 -2.56 29.23
C LYS A 292 24.22 -3.49 28.38
N THR A 293 25.22 -2.91 27.74
CA THR A 293 26.05 -3.57 26.72
C THR A 293 27.48 -3.87 27.18
N GLU A 294 27.88 -3.34 28.33
CA GLU A 294 29.24 -3.44 28.86
C GLU A 294 29.51 -4.77 29.58
N LEU A 295 30.61 -5.44 29.21
CA LEU A 295 31.09 -6.69 29.79
C LEU A 295 32.53 -6.49 30.30
N ARG A 296 32.76 -6.71 31.59
CA ARG A 296 34.07 -6.55 32.25
C ARG A 296 34.68 -7.90 32.56
N ILE A 297 35.99 -7.99 32.44
CA ILE A 297 36.81 -9.13 32.82
C ILE A 297 37.77 -8.62 33.88
N ASN A 298 37.73 -9.21 35.07
CA ASN A 298 38.63 -8.92 36.17
C ASN A 298 39.65 -10.04 36.31
N GLY A 299 40.84 -9.73 36.84
CA GLY A 299 41.94 -10.70 36.98
C GLY A 299 42.63 -11.02 35.66
N ILE A 300 42.63 -10.08 34.70
CA ILE A 300 43.29 -10.22 33.39
C ILE A 300 44.50 -9.30 33.28
N THR A 301 45.64 -9.86 32.86
CA THR A 301 46.88 -9.14 32.57
C THR A 301 47.22 -9.31 31.09
N LEU A 302 47.54 -8.20 30.43
CA LEU A 302 47.90 -8.17 29.01
C LEU A 302 49.37 -7.76 28.85
N ASP A 303 50.15 -8.58 28.14
CA ASP A 303 51.53 -8.29 27.74
C ASP A 303 51.65 -8.45 26.21
N SER A 304 51.74 -7.32 25.51
CA SER A 304 51.80 -7.30 24.04
C SER A 304 50.63 -8.02 23.34
N ALA A 305 49.48 -8.14 24.02
CA ALA A 305 48.27 -8.75 23.47
C ALA A 305 47.58 -7.84 22.44
N ASN A 306 46.96 -8.45 21.43
CA ASN A 306 46.19 -7.73 20.43
C ASN A 306 44.71 -7.60 20.86
N LEU A 307 44.27 -6.37 21.09
CA LEU A 307 42.90 -6.08 21.54
C LEU A 307 41.84 -6.45 20.49
N THR A 308 42.16 -6.37 19.21
CA THR A 308 41.27 -6.79 18.13
C THR A 308 41.06 -8.30 18.16
N ASP A 309 42.13 -9.06 18.35
CA ASP A 309 42.04 -10.51 18.43
C ASP A 309 41.20 -10.93 19.65
N ILE A 310 41.31 -10.20 20.77
CA ILE A 310 40.50 -10.45 21.98
C ILE A 310 39.02 -10.16 21.70
N ALA A 311 38.71 -9.03 21.06
CA ALA A 311 37.33 -8.71 20.66
C ALA A 311 36.75 -9.78 19.72
N THR A 312 37.51 -10.19 18.71
CA THR A 312 37.14 -11.26 17.77
C THR A 312 36.91 -12.59 18.48
N ALA A 313 37.79 -12.97 19.41
CA ALA A 313 37.67 -14.16 20.25
C ALA A 313 36.36 -14.18 21.04
N VAL A 314 36.02 -13.07 21.70
CA VAL A 314 34.76 -12.93 22.44
C VAL A 314 33.56 -12.96 21.50
N ALA A 315 33.62 -12.26 20.37
CA ALA A 315 32.56 -12.27 19.35
C ALA A 315 32.28 -13.69 18.82
N GLN A 316 33.32 -14.43 18.46
CA GLN A 316 33.21 -15.80 17.98
C GLN A 316 32.62 -16.75 19.03
N CYS A 317 33.06 -16.62 20.28
CA CYS A 317 32.52 -17.44 21.38
C CYS A 317 31.01 -17.18 21.59
N LEU A 318 30.59 -15.92 21.49
CA LEU A 318 29.19 -15.51 21.58
C LEU A 318 28.42 -15.69 20.26
N SER A 319 29.05 -16.19 19.20
CA SER A 319 28.48 -16.30 17.86
C SER A 319 27.89 -14.98 17.33
N LEU A 320 28.59 -13.87 17.60
CA LEU A 320 28.30 -12.52 17.12
C LEU A 320 29.25 -12.14 15.96
N PRO A 321 28.86 -11.22 15.07
CA PRO A 321 29.78 -10.66 14.08
C PRO A 321 30.95 -9.95 14.77
N GLU A 322 32.16 -10.06 14.20
CA GLU A 322 33.39 -9.55 14.80
C GLU A 322 33.38 -8.02 15.01
N ASP A 323 32.63 -7.29 14.17
CA ASP A 323 32.45 -5.84 14.28
C ASP A 323 31.45 -5.42 15.38
N LYS A 324 30.88 -6.38 16.12
CA LYS A 324 29.87 -6.14 17.17
C LYS A 324 30.36 -6.33 18.59
N VAL A 325 31.65 -6.61 18.79
CA VAL A 325 32.29 -6.59 20.11
C VAL A 325 33.47 -5.64 20.03
N LEU A 326 33.56 -4.71 20.97
CA LEU A 326 34.62 -3.71 21.00
C LEU A 326 35.28 -3.67 22.37
N VAL A 327 36.61 -3.73 22.43
CA VAL A 327 37.34 -3.41 23.67
C VAL A 327 37.29 -1.91 23.88
N ILE A 328 36.74 -1.47 25.01
CA ILE A 328 36.53 -0.04 25.31
C ILE A 328 37.55 0.52 26.31
N ASP A 329 38.06 -0.30 27.21
CA ASP A 329 39.02 0.14 28.23
C ASP A 329 39.91 -1.01 28.70
N VAL A 330 41.17 -0.71 28.98
CA VAL A 330 42.18 -1.65 29.51
C VAL A 330 42.83 -1.01 30.73
N ARG A 331 42.75 -1.69 31.87
CA ARG A 331 43.35 -1.25 33.14
C ARG A 331 44.17 -2.38 33.77
N PRO A 332 45.07 -2.08 34.73
CA PRO A 332 45.75 -3.12 35.48
C PRO A 332 44.75 -4.10 36.12
N GLY A 333 44.80 -5.37 35.72
CA GLY A 333 43.92 -6.43 36.22
C GLY A 333 42.50 -6.41 35.64
N GLN A 334 42.18 -5.56 34.66
CA GLN A 334 40.82 -5.41 34.15
C GLN A 334 40.75 -5.08 32.65
N LEU A 335 39.80 -5.70 31.95
CA LEU A 335 39.46 -5.42 30.56
C LEU A 335 37.95 -5.19 30.43
N ALA A 336 37.54 -4.13 29.74
CA ALA A 336 36.12 -3.85 29.47
C ALA A 336 35.82 -3.93 27.97
N LEU A 337 34.72 -4.58 27.63
CA LEU A 337 34.20 -4.76 26.27
C LEU A 337 32.77 -4.24 26.17
N ASP A 338 32.36 -3.85 24.97
CA ASP A 338 31.02 -3.40 24.66
C ASP A 338 30.39 -4.29 23.57
N ILE A 339 29.15 -4.73 23.79
CA ILE A 339 28.38 -5.57 22.87
C ILE A 339 27.43 -4.68 22.07
N LEU A 340 27.75 -4.45 20.80
CA LEU A 340 27.08 -3.48 19.92
C LEU A 340 25.85 -4.07 19.19
N VAL A 341 25.15 -5.01 19.83
CA VAL A 341 23.86 -5.53 19.35
C VAL A 341 22.74 -5.18 20.34
N PRO A 342 21.55 -4.79 19.87
CA PRO A 342 20.44 -4.45 20.76
C PRO A 342 19.83 -5.68 21.44
N THR A 343 20.01 -6.85 20.84
CA THR A 343 19.46 -8.13 21.31
C THR A 343 20.48 -9.25 21.16
N ILE A 344 20.48 -10.19 22.10
CA ILE A 344 21.31 -11.41 22.07
C ILE A 344 20.46 -12.64 22.35
N ARG A 345 20.80 -13.80 21.78
CA ARG A 345 20.11 -15.03 22.15
C ARG A 345 20.64 -15.56 23.48
N ALA A 346 19.73 -16.11 24.28
CA ALA A 346 20.07 -16.74 25.55
C ALA A 346 21.17 -17.81 25.45
N ASP A 347 21.10 -18.70 24.45
CA ASP A 347 22.02 -19.81 24.24
C ASP A 347 23.43 -19.38 23.81
N GLN A 348 23.54 -18.18 23.22
CA GLN A 348 24.82 -17.60 22.83
C GLN A 348 25.64 -17.15 24.05
N PHE A 349 24.98 -16.84 25.17
CA PHE A 349 25.57 -16.03 26.22
C PHE A 349 25.50 -16.63 27.63
N PHE A 350 24.42 -17.33 27.97
CA PHE A 350 24.20 -17.81 29.34
C PHE A 350 25.22 -18.89 29.72
N GLY A 351 25.87 -18.71 30.87
CA GLY A 351 26.86 -19.65 31.42
C GLY A 351 28.15 -19.80 30.61
N LYS A 352 28.47 -18.84 29.74
CA LYS A 352 29.67 -18.88 28.87
C LYS A 352 30.95 -18.38 29.55
N GLU A 353 30.90 -17.90 30.79
CA GLU A 353 32.06 -17.33 31.48
C GLU A 353 33.29 -18.26 31.46
N LYS A 354 33.14 -19.53 31.88
CA LYS A 354 34.27 -20.47 31.91
C LYS A 354 34.86 -20.73 30.53
N THR A 355 33.99 -20.81 29.51
CA THR A 355 34.41 -21.02 28.12
C THR A 355 35.17 -19.81 27.59
N LEU A 356 34.69 -18.60 27.86
CA LEU A 356 35.34 -17.35 27.48
C LEU A 356 36.69 -17.18 28.18
N LEU A 357 36.76 -17.39 29.49
CA LEU A 357 38.02 -17.29 30.23
C LEU A 357 39.05 -18.32 29.74
N ALA A 358 38.63 -19.56 29.46
CA ALA A 358 39.53 -20.57 28.89
C ALA A 358 40.05 -20.18 27.49
N LEU A 359 39.18 -19.59 26.65
CA LEU A 359 39.54 -19.14 25.32
C LEU A 359 40.54 -17.97 25.38
N LEU A 360 40.31 -17.01 26.28
CA LEU A 360 41.21 -15.88 26.50
C LEU A 360 42.56 -16.32 27.09
N ALA A 361 42.57 -17.29 28.01
CA ALA A 361 43.81 -17.83 28.58
C ALA A 361 44.73 -18.50 27.54
N ALA A 362 44.17 -18.98 26.44
CA ALA A 362 44.92 -19.60 25.35
C ALA A 362 45.55 -18.57 24.38
N MET A 363 45.24 -17.29 24.53
CA MET A 363 45.68 -16.25 23.61
C MET A 363 47.11 -15.76 23.90
N PRO A 364 47.92 -15.47 22.86
CA PRO A 364 49.22 -14.86 23.04
C PRO A 364 49.13 -13.52 23.78
N GLY A 365 49.94 -13.35 24.82
CA GLY A 365 50.00 -12.10 25.59
C GLY A 365 48.90 -11.92 26.64
N VAL A 366 48.03 -12.91 26.87
CA VAL A 366 46.99 -12.87 27.89
C VAL A 366 47.35 -13.78 29.06
N SER A 367 47.22 -13.28 30.30
CA SER A 367 47.36 -14.07 31.53
C SER A 367 46.17 -13.81 32.45
N LEU A 368 45.62 -14.87 33.02
CA LEU A 368 44.48 -14.80 33.93
C LEU A 368 44.87 -15.25 35.35
N ASP A 369 44.41 -14.51 36.35
CA ASP A 369 44.53 -14.88 37.76
C ASP A 369 43.60 -16.05 38.11
N ARG A 370 43.85 -16.69 39.27
CA ARG A 370 43.06 -17.86 39.71
C ARG A 370 41.59 -17.54 39.99
N ASP A 371 41.31 -16.29 40.30
CA ASP A 371 40.00 -15.72 40.62
C ASP A 371 39.49 -14.81 39.49
N ALA A 372 40.06 -14.92 38.29
CA ALA A 372 39.57 -14.18 37.13
C ALA A 372 38.09 -14.47 36.88
N CYS A 373 37.30 -13.41 36.69
CA CYS A 373 35.86 -13.50 36.57
C CYS A 373 35.31 -12.45 35.60
N MET A 374 34.11 -12.72 35.09
CA MET A 374 33.38 -11.79 34.22
C MET A 374 32.27 -11.10 35.02
N HIS A 375 32.12 -9.79 34.80
CA HIS A 375 31.14 -8.95 35.47
C HIS A 375 30.38 -8.12 34.44
N SER A 376 29.06 -8.08 34.57
CA SER A 376 28.21 -7.20 33.77
C SER A 376 26.91 -6.89 34.52
N GLU A 377 26.26 -5.80 34.11
CA GLU A 377 24.97 -5.35 34.63
C GLU A 377 23.82 -5.86 33.76
N GLY A 378 22.64 -6.03 34.38
CA GLY A 378 21.44 -6.46 33.66
C GLY A 378 21.53 -7.90 33.14
N ILE A 379 21.00 -8.13 31.93
CA ILE A 379 20.87 -9.48 31.36
C ILE A 379 22.23 -10.12 31.05
N LEU A 380 23.26 -9.31 30.80
CA LEU A 380 24.62 -9.77 30.53
C LEU A 380 25.32 -10.32 31.79
N GLY A 381 24.78 -10.11 33.00
CA GLY A 381 25.25 -10.79 34.20
C GLY A 381 25.01 -12.32 34.17
N ALA A 382 24.12 -12.79 33.29
CA ALA A 382 23.82 -14.22 33.12
C ALA A 382 24.98 -15.03 32.53
N ILE A 383 26.07 -14.38 32.09
CA ILE A 383 27.27 -15.06 31.59
C ILE A 383 27.92 -15.95 32.64
N SER A 384 27.78 -15.57 33.91
CA SER A 384 28.35 -16.23 35.09
C SER A 384 27.47 -17.34 35.68
N LEU A 385 26.35 -17.65 35.05
CA LEU A 385 25.48 -18.74 35.50
C LEU A 385 26.20 -20.09 35.40
N ASP A 386 26.03 -20.95 36.41
CA ASP A 386 26.46 -22.34 36.28
C ASP A 386 25.73 -23.00 35.10
N GLU A 387 26.48 -23.65 34.21
CA GLU A 387 25.93 -24.29 33.00
C GLU A 387 24.77 -25.25 33.32
N GLU A 388 24.83 -25.95 34.46
CA GLU A 388 23.78 -26.85 34.94
C GLU A 388 22.46 -26.14 35.31
N ARG A 389 22.52 -24.85 35.67
CA ARG A 389 21.37 -24.03 36.07
C ARG A 389 20.78 -23.23 34.91
N VAL A 390 21.48 -23.14 33.78
CA VAL A 390 21.01 -22.41 32.58
C VAL A 390 19.61 -22.89 32.13
N PRO A 391 19.31 -24.20 32.02
CA PRO A 391 17.99 -24.65 31.59
C PRO A 391 16.86 -24.22 32.54
N GLU A 392 17.11 -24.25 33.85
CA GLU A 392 16.12 -23.83 34.87
C GLU A 392 15.83 -22.32 34.76
N VAL A 393 16.88 -21.51 34.68
CA VAL A 393 16.74 -20.05 34.58
C VAL A 393 16.00 -19.67 33.28
N LEU A 394 16.30 -20.32 32.16
CA LEU A 394 15.60 -20.06 30.89
C LEU A 394 14.13 -20.46 30.93
N ALA A 395 13.80 -21.61 31.54
CA ALA A 395 12.42 -22.02 31.72
C ALA A 395 11.65 -21.04 32.62
N ARG A 396 12.30 -20.55 33.69
CA ARG A 396 11.73 -19.55 34.60
C ARG A 396 11.53 -18.19 33.93
N THR A 397 12.50 -17.70 33.16
CA THR A 397 12.39 -16.45 32.40
C THR A 397 11.31 -16.54 31.32
N SER A 398 11.23 -17.67 30.62
CA SER A 398 10.20 -17.91 29.60
C SER A 398 8.80 -17.98 30.19
N SER A 399 8.64 -18.66 31.33
CA SER A 399 7.35 -18.73 32.03
C SER A 399 6.94 -17.37 32.62
N MET A 400 7.89 -16.58 33.11
CA MET A 400 7.65 -15.19 33.53
C MET A 400 7.23 -14.30 32.35
N GLY A 401 7.93 -14.38 31.21
CA GLY A 401 7.55 -13.65 29.99
C GLY A 401 6.16 -14.04 29.48
N THR A 402 5.84 -15.34 29.51
CA THR A 402 4.52 -15.86 29.17
C THR A 402 3.44 -15.37 30.14
N ALA A 403 3.74 -15.34 31.45
CA ALA A 403 2.83 -14.80 32.46
C ALA A 403 2.61 -13.29 32.31
N LEU A 404 3.63 -12.52 31.94
CA LEU A 404 3.53 -11.09 31.62
C LEU A 404 2.66 -10.86 30.38
N SER A 405 2.92 -11.57 29.27
CA SER A 405 2.09 -11.49 28.06
C SER A 405 0.64 -11.92 28.32
N ALA A 406 0.44 -12.95 29.15
CA ALA A 406 -0.89 -13.38 29.58
C ALA A 406 -1.61 -12.33 30.44
N ARG A 407 -0.88 -11.56 31.25
CA ARG A 407 -1.44 -10.44 32.03
C ARG A 407 -1.86 -9.24 31.16
N LYS A 408 -1.15 -8.98 30.06
CA LYS A 408 -1.53 -7.94 29.08
C LYS A 408 -2.79 -8.32 28.30
N LYS A 409 -2.93 -9.61 27.98
CA LYS A 409 -3.98 -10.12 27.10
C LYS A 409 -5.37 -9.75 27.59
N GLY A 410 -6.13 -9.07 26.73
CA GLY A 410 -7.50 -8.67 27.03
C GLY A 410 -7.61 -7.32 27.75
N ARG A 411 -6.50 -6.66 28.11
CA ARG A 411 -6.52 -5.30 28.65
C ARG A 411 -6.55 -4.27 27.53
N VAL A 412 -7.41 -3.27 27.68
CA VAL A 412 -7.62 -2.19 26.72
C VAL A 412 -7.57 -0.86 27.46
N ARG A 413 -6.69 0.05 27.03
CA ARG A 413 -6.65 1.43 27.55
C ARG A 413 -7.16 2.40 26.51
N ILE A 414 -8.05 3.31 26.91
CA ILE A 414 -8.60 4.35 26.02
C ILE A 414 -8.17 5.72 26.51
N PHE A 415 -7.55 6.52 25.65
CA PHE A 415 -7.11 7.88 25.94
C PHE A 415 -7.90 8.89 25.10
N PRO A 416 -8.70 9.76 25.74
CA PRO A 416 -9.22 10.94 25.09
C PRO A 416 -8.09 11.95 24.82
N THR A 417 -8.09 12.58 23.66
CA THR A 417 -7.10 13.61 23.29
C THR A 417 -7.80 14.92 22.98
N GLY A 418 -7.18 16.05 23.36
CA GLY A 418 -7.67 17.39 23.02
C GLY A 418 -7.72 18.31 24.24
N PHE A 419 -7.23 19.54 24.08
CA PHE A 419 -7.27 20.53 25.16
C PHE A 419 -8.69 20.81 25.66
N GLU A 420 -9.69 20.75 24.78
CA GLU A 420 -11.10 20.98 25.14
C GLU A 420 -11.66 19.95 26.13
N LEU A 421 -11.12 18.73 26.16
CA LEU A 421 -11.50 17.69 27.13
C LEU A 421 -10.78 17.90 28.46
N ILE A 422 -9.50 18.31 28.43
CA ILE A 422 -8.72 18.65 29.63
C ILE A 422 -9.36 19.85 30.36
N GLU A 423 -9.74 20.87 29.61
CA GLU A 423 -10.41 22.07 30.14
C GLU A 423 -11.91 21.85 30.42
N ARG A 424 -12.44 20.63 30.21
CA ARG A 424 -13.85 20.27 30.40
C ARG A 424 -14.84 21.17 29.63
N ARG A 425 -14.42 21.65 28.47
CA ARG A 425 -15.25 22.44 27.54
C ARG A 425 -16.22 21.59 26.73
N ILE A 426 -15.89 20.31 26.54
CA ILE A 426 -16.77 19.32 25.90
C ILE A 426 -16.90 18.07 26.76
N GLU A 427 -18.01 17.35 26.59
CA GLU A 427 -18.27 16.07 27.24
C GLU A 427 -17.55 14.93 26.50
N ASP A 428 -16.89 14.04 27.23
CA ASP A 428 -16.30 12.83 26.66
C ASP A 428 -17.38 11.76 26.44
N THR A 429 -17.90 11.70 25.22
CA THR A 429 -18.87 10.68 24.81
C THR A 429 -18.22 9.39 24.30
N ASN A 430 -16.93 9.42 23.95
CA ASN A 430 -16.25 8.32 23.26
C ASN A 430 -15.69 7.29 24.24
N THR A 431 -14.99 7.76 25.28
CA THR A 431 -14.36 6.87 26.26
C THR A 431 -15.40 5.97 26.95
N PRO A 432 -16.54 6.49 27.47
CA PRO A 432 -17.56 5.64 28.08
C PRO A 432 -18.15 4.60 27.11
N TYR A 433 -18.34 4.98 25.85
CA TYR A 433 -18.85 4.09 24.80
C TYR A 433 -17.87 2.95 24.49
N LEU A 434 -16.59 3.27 24.28
CA LEU A 434 -15.56 2.29 23.97
C LEU A 434 -15.30 1.35 25.15
N VAL A 435 -15.20 1.87 26.39
CA VAL A 435 -15.06 1.07 27.61
C VAL A 435 -16.21 0.05 27.69
N LYS A 436 -17.44 0.50 27.47
CA LYS A 436 -18.62 -0.39 27.48
C LYS A 436 -18.54 -1.45 26.38
N LEU A 437 -18.21 -1.08 25.15
CA LEU A 437 -18.14 -1.99 24.01
C LEU A 437 -17.10 -3.10 24.24
N PHE A 438 -15.88 -2.74 24.62
CA PHE A 438 -14.80 -3.70 24.86
C PHE A 438 -15.09 -4.57 26.09
N SER A 439 -15.64 -4.00 27.16
CA SER A 439 -16.05 -4.76 28.35
C SER A 439 -17.12 -5.82 28.02
N GLN A 440 -18.14 -5.45 27.24
CA GLN A 440 -19.17 -6.38 26.77
C GLN A 440 -18.60 -7.50 25.88
N ALA A 441 -17.47 -7.24 25.22
CA ALA A 441 -16.80 -8.20 24.37
C ALA A 441 -15.80 -9.11 25.09
N GLY A 442 -15.67 -8.96 26.43
CA GLY A 442 -14.81 -9.80 27.29
C GLY A 442 -13.43 -9.21 27.58
N PHE A 443 -13.19 -7.94 27.25
CA PHE A 443 -11.93 -7.25 27.54
C PHE A 443 -12.01 -6.49 28.87
N MET A 444 -10.89 -6.37 29.58
CA MET A 444 -10.72 -5.46 30.70
C MET A 444 -10.39 -4.07 30.15
N ALA A 445 -11.41 -3.25 29.90
CA ALA A 445 -11.25 -1.92 29.33
C ALA A 445 -11.31 -0.84 30.41
N ASP A 446 -10.38 0.11 30.39
CA ASP A 446 -10.35 1.23 31.32
C ASP A 446 -9.99 2.57 30.62
N ALA A 447 -10.42 3.66 31.26
CA ALA A 447 -10.20 5.02 30.78
C ALA A 447 -8.87 5.56 31.32
N GLY A 448 -7.99 5.99 30.44
CA GLY A 448 -6.81 6.78 30.79
C GLY A 448 -7.13 8.25 30.96
N ASP A 449 -6.16 9.01 31.47
CA ASP A 449 -6.26 10.47 31.60
C ASP A 449 -6.34 11.16 30.23
N SER A 450 -7.01 12.31 30.16
CA SER A 450 -7.03 13.13 28.95
C SER A 450 -5.63 13.60 28.60
N LEU A 451 -5.17 13.29 27.39
CA LEU A 451 -3.82 13.60 26.94
C LEU A 451 -3.77 14.96 26.22
N PRO A 452 -2.72 15.77 26.45
CA PRO A 452 -2.55 17.06 25.79
C PRO A 452 -2.20 16.88 24.32
N ASP A 453 -2.47 17.92 23.53
CA ASP A 453 -2.13 18.03 22.10
C ASP A 453 -0.61 18.27 21.92
N ASN A 454 0.20 17.32 22.40
CA ASN A 454 1.66 17.33 22.31
C ASN A 454 2.16 15.94 21.92
N LYS A 455 2.92 15.89 20.83
CA LYS A 455 3.45 14.65 20.24
C LYS A 455 4.22 13.78 21.25
N ASP A 456 5.16 14.36 21.98
CA ASP A 456 6.06 13.60 22.87
C ASP A 456 5.30 13.08 24.10
N ALA A 457 4.39 13.88 24.65
CA ALA A 457 3.53 13.46 25.76
C ALA A 457 2.58 12.33 25.35
N LEU A 458 1.96 12.43 24.16
CA LEU A 458 1.13 11.37 23.58
C LEU A 458 1.92 10.08 23.36
N ALA A 459 3.09 10.18 22.72
CA ALA A 459 3.94 9.02 22.45
C ALA A 459 4.40 8.33 23.74
N ALA A 460 4.80 9.09 24.75
CA ALA A 460 5.20 8.55 26.06
C ALA A 460 4.03 7.82 26.75
N ALA A 461 2.83 8.41 26.76
CA ALA A 461 1.65 7.79 27.37
C ALA A 461 1.21 6.52 26.63
N ILE A 462 1.21 6.53 25.29
CA ILE A 462 0.90 5.36 24.47
C ILE A 462 1.93 4.25 24.71
N ALA A 463 3.22 4.59 24.71
CA ALA A 463 4.29 3.63 24.93
C ALA A 463 4.21 2.98 26.32
N ALA A 464 3.94 3.76 27.37
CA ALA A 464 3.76 3.25 28.72
C ALA A 464 2.52 2.34 28.82
N ALA A 465 1.41 2.72 28.19
CA ALA A 465 0.21 1.89 28.18
C ALA A 465 0.40 0.57 27.40
N ALA A 466 1.19 0.57 26.32
CA ALA A 466 1.53 -0.63 25.55
C ALA A 466 2.36 -1.65 26.36
N GLU A 467 3.04 -1.22 27.42
CA GLU A 467 3.72 -2.13 28.35
C GLU A 467 2.74 -2.94 29.21
N GLU A 468 1.50 -2.45 29.41
CA GLU A 468 0.53 -3.07 30.31
C GLU A 468 -0.70 -3.63 29.59
N CYS A 469 -0.98 -3.17 28.37
CA CYS A 469 -2.19 -3.45 27.62
C CYS A 469 -1.93 -4.30 26.37
N SER A 470 -2.99 -4.91 25.86
CA SER A 470 -3.00 -5.57 24.53
C SER A 470 -3.57 -4.68 23.43
N LEU A 471 -4.27 -3.61 23.81
CA LEU A 471 -4.82 -2.61 22.90
C LEU A 471 -4.78 -1.24 23.57
N VAL A 472 -4.28 -0.24 22.86
CA VAL A 472 -4.37 1.17 23.23
C VAL A 472 -5.16 1.90 22.15
N VAL A 473 -6.18 2.65 22.55
CA VAL A 473 -7.01 3.44 21.63
C VAL A 473 -6.92 4.90 22.02
N THR A 474 -6.56 5.78 21.10
CA THR A 474 -6.73 7.23 21.27
C THR A 474 -7.97 7.70 20.52
N THR A 475 -8.71 8.68 21.06
CA THR A 475 -9.87 9.28 20.39
C THR A 475 -9.69 10.78 20.25
N GLY A 476 -9.59 11.24 19.00
CA GLY A 476 -9.24 12.62 18.65
C GLY A 476 -7.80 12.76 18.17
N GLY A 477 -7.40 13.99 17.81
CA GLY A 477 -6.02 14.30 17.46
C GLY A 477 -5.55 13.71 16.11
N VAL A 478 -6.46 13.30 15.23
CA VAL A 478 -6.15 12.70 13.91
C VAL A 478 -6.41 13.65 12.72
N GLY A 479 -6.84 14.88 13.00
CA GLY A 479 -7.16 15.89 12.00
C GLY A 479 -5.93 16.47 11.30
N ALA A 480 -6.19 17.46 10.43
CA ALA A 480 -5.18 18.14 9.62
C ALA A 480 -4.70 19.47 10.24
N GLU A 481 -5.05 19.75 11.50
CA GLU A 481 -4.67 20.97 12.21
C GLU A 481 -3.33 20.78 12.95
N ASP A 482 -2.68 21.88 13.34
CA ASP A 482 -1.39 21.87 14.05
C ASP A 482 -1.43 21.21 15.43
N LYS A 483 -2.62 21.08 16.02
CA LYS A 483 -2.83 20.49 17.34
C LYS A 483 -3.03 18.97 17.30
N ASP A 484 -3.36 18.42 16.15
CA ASP A 484 -3.59 16.99 16.00
C ASP A 484 -2.25 16.26 16.03
N PHE A 485 -1.97 15.37 16.98
CA PHE A 485 -0.69 14.64 17.04
C PHE A 485 -0.83 13.13 17.28
N SER A 486 -2.05 12.57 17.32
CA SER A 486 -2.28 11.17 17.65
C SER A 486 -1.65 10.20 16.64
N VAL A 487 -1.65 10.57 15.36
CA VAL A 487 -1.04 9.76 14.29
C VAL A 487 0.49 9.79 14.41
N GLU A 488 1.06 10.99 14.54
CA GLU A 488 2.50 11.19 14.64
C GLU A 488 3.09 10.60 15.94
N ALA A 489 2.29 10.56 17.01
CA ALA A 489 2.65 9.90 18.25
C ALA A 489 2.78 8.38 18.05
N ILE A 490 1.81 7.74 17.37
CA ILE A 490 1.89 6.31 17.04
C ILE A 490 3.07 6.03 16.11
N GLU A 491 3.30 6.84 15.07
CA GLU A 491 4.47 6.71 14.17
C GLU A 491 5.82 6.82 14.92
N SER A 492 5.85 7.56 16.04
CA SER A 492 7.06 7.67 16.86
C SER A 492 7.30 6.45 17.75
N VAL A 493 6.22 5.75 18.13
CA VAL A 493 6.27 4.52 18.92
C VAL A 493 6.52 3.30 18.02
N ASP A 494 5.90 3.29 16.83
CA ASP A 494 6.06 2.28 15.78
C ASP A 494 6.29 2.97 14.42
N PRO A 495 7.55 3.05 13.95
CA PRO A 495 7.89 3.63 12.64
C PRO A 495 7.28 2.91 11.44
N LEU A 496 6.77 1.68 11.62
CA LEU A 496 6.12 0.88 10.57
C LEU A 496 4.58 0.97 10.64
N ALA A 497 4.04 1.83 11.50
CA ALA A 497 2.61 1.99 11.68
C ALA A 497 1.89 2.30 10.35
N ALA A 498 0.74 1.67 10.17
CA ALA A 498 -0.12 1.89 9.01
C ALA A 498 -0.91 3.20 9.17
N THR A 499 -0.63 4.21 8.33
CA THR A 499 -1.24 5.55 8.42
C THR A 499 -2.06 5.98 7.19
N PRO A 500 -3.15 5.27 6.83
CA PRO A 500 -3.93 5.57 5.64
C PRO A 500 -4.65 6.93 5.74
N TYR A 501 -4.67 7.66 4.62
CA TYR A 501 -5.39 8.93 4.50
C TYR A 501 -6.91 8.71 4.46
N LEU A 502 -7.68 9.47 5.23
CA LEU A 502 -9.14 9.54 5.12
C LEU A 502 -9.58 10.56 4.07
N VAL A 503 -8.92 11.73 4.07
CA VAL A 503 -9.14 12.84 3.14
C VAL A 503 -7.81 13.56 2.97
N ARG A 504 -7.44 13.94 1.75
CA ARG A 504 -6.31 14.82 1.48
C ARG A 504 -6.78 16.26 1.25
N PHE A 505 -5.98 17.22 1.69
CA PHE A 505 -6.21 18.64 1.46
C PHE A 505 -4.99 19.25 0.75
N THR A 506 -5.20 20.28 -0.06
CA THR A 506 -4.11 21.09 -0.57
C THR A 506 -3.56 21.93 0.58
N ARG A 507 -2.28 21.73 0.92
CA ARG A 507 -1.63 22.39 2.06
C ARG A 507 -1.74 23.92 1.95
N GLY A 508 -2.27 24.59 2.98
CA GLY A 508 -2.38 26.04 3.03
C GLY A 508 -3.76 26.64 2.74
N GLU A 509 -4.80 25.83 2.48
CA GLU A 509 -6.19 26.32 2.48
C GLU A 509 -6.84 26.22 3.88
N GLY A 510 -7.27 27.36 4.45
CA GLY A 510 -8.01 27.40 5.70
C GLY A 510 -7.18 27.13 6.96
N ARG A 511 -7.69 26.29 7.87
CA ARG A 511 -7.01 25.91 9.13
C ARG A 511 -6.09 24.69 8.98
N HIS A 512 -5.91 24.19 7.75
CA HIS A 512 -5.21 22.94 7.48
C HIS A 512 -3.72 23.18 7.24
N VAL A 513 -2.89 22.66 8.14
CA VAL A 513 -1.42 22.77 8.05
C VAL A 513 -0.78 21.47 7.58
N LYS A 514 -1.49 20.35 7.75
CA LYS A 514 -1.17 19.03 7.21
C LYS A 514 -1.87 18.80 5.87
N ASP A 515 -1.40 17.82 5.11
CA ASP A 515 -1.91 17.44 3.78
C ASP A 515 -3.13 16.51 3.80
N GLY A 516 -3.69 16.23 4.99
CA GLY A 516 -4.90 15.43 5.12
C GLY A 516 -5.24 14.98 6.54
N ILE A 517 -6.41 14.37 6.68
CA ILE A 517 -6.83 13.62 7.87
C ILE A 517 -6.37 12.17 7.68
N ARG A 518 -5.73 11.58 8.68
CA ARG A 518 -5.21 10.20 8.63
C ARG A 518 -5.81 9.34 9.74
N LEU A 519 -5.76 8.02 9.61
CA LEU A 519 -5.86 7.10 10.74
C LEU A 519 -4.47 6.57 11.05
N ALA A 520 -4.29 5.97 12.22
CA ALA A 520 -3.08 5.21 12.53
C ALA A 520 -3.43 3.90 13.22
N VAL A 521 -2.81 2.81 12.76
CA VAL A 521 -2.74 1.53 13.49
C VAL A 521 -1.28 1.12 13.52
N GLY A 522 -0.71 1.03 14.70
CA GLY A 522 0.65 0.54 14.92
C GLY A 522 0.66 -0.65 15.88
N GLU A 523 1.81 -1.30 16.00
CA GLU A 523 2.04 -2.38 16.95
C GLU A 523 3.36 -2.19 17.70
N LYS A 524 3.32 -2.37 19.02
CA LYS A 524 4.53 -2.43 19.85
C LYS A 524 4.40 -3.53 20.89
N ASP A 525 5.38 -4.43 20.92
CA ASP A 525 5.48 -5.53 21.90
C ASP A 525 4.18 -6.35 22.06
N GLY A 526 3.48 -6.59 20.94
CA GLY A 526 2.21 -7.32 20.88
C GLY A 526 0.98 -6.52 21.33
N CYS A 527 1.13 -5.22 21.59
CA CYS A 527 0.02 -4.29 21.82
C CYS A 527 -0.29 -3.54 20.53
N ILE A 528 -1.56 -3.61 20.10
CA ILE A 528 -2.05 -2.82 18.96
C ILE A 528 -2.40 -1.42 19.46
N MET A 529 -1.98 -0.39 18.73
CA MET A 529 -2.24 1.02 19.05
C MET A 529 -3.06 1.62 17.92
N VAL A 530 -4.20 2.25 18.23
CA VAL A 530 -5.12 2.79 17.22
C VAL A 530 -5.48 4.23 17.52
N ALA A 531 -5.31 5.12 16.54
CA ALA A 531 -5.82 6.48 16.61
C ALA A 531 -7.16 6.59 15.88
N LEU A 532 -8.24 6.79 16.64
CA LEU A 532 -9.59 6.99 16.12
C LEU A 532 -9.94 8.50 16.06
N PRO A 533 -10.84 8.89 15.16
CA PRO A 533 -11.30 10.28 15.06
C PRO A 533 -12.07 10.75 16.31
N GLY A 534 -12.12 12.07 16.48
CA GLY A 534 -12.76 12.72 17.62
C GLY A 534 -14.30 12.66 17.63
N PRO A 535 -15.03 12.84 16.51
CA PRO A 535 -16.48 12.90 16.58
C PRO A 535 -17.10 11.51 16.80
N HIS A 536 -18.18 11.50 17.60
CA HIS A 536 -18.73 10.27 18.19
C HIS A 536 -19.30 9.28 17.17
N ASP A 537 -19.91 9.77 16.10
CA ASP A 537 -20.55 8.91 15.09
C ASP A 537 -19.51 8.10 14.29
N GLU A 538 -18.33 8.67 14.04
CA GLU A 538 -17.19 8.02 13.42
C GLU A 538 -16.65 6.92 14.33
N VAL A 539 -16.49 7.20 15.63
CA VAL A 539 -16.07 6.20 16.62
C VAL A 539 -17.09 5.05 16.69
N ARG A 540 -18.39 5.35 16.71
CA ARG A 540 -19.45 4.33 16.70
C ARG A 540 -19.43 3.45 15.44
N LEU A 541 -19.08 4.03 14.29
CA LEU A 541 -18.94 3.31 13.03
C LEU A 541 -17.73 2.37 13.03
N LEU A 542 -16.61 2.83 13.59
CA LEU A 542 -15.33 2.12 13.55
C LEU A 542 -15.16 1.08 14.66
N ALA A 543 -15.62 1.36 15.87
CA ALA A 543 -15.34 0.53 17.04
C ALA A 543 -15.75 -0.96 16.89
N PRO A 544 -16.89 -1.31 16.27
CA PRO A 544 -17.23 -2.71 16.02
C PRO A 544 -16.31 -3.41 15.00
N ILE A 545 -15.78 -2.66 14.02
CA ILE A 545 -14.82 -3.16 13.03
C ILE A 545 -13.48 -3.41 13.70
N LEU A 546 -13.03 -2.43 14.51
CA LEU A 546 -11.82 -2.56 15.31
C LEU A 546 -11.90 -3.79 16.22
N LEU A 547 -12.97 -3.93 17.00
CA LEU A 547 -13.17 -5.06 17.89
C LEU A 547 -13.09 -6.41 17.15
N ARG A 548 -13.67 -6.49 15.95
CA ARG A 548 -13.61 -7.70 15.12
C ARG A 548 -12.18 -7.97 14.66
N GLY A 549 -11.50 -6.97 14.13
CA GLY A 549 -10.12 -7.10 13.65
C GLY A 549 -9.16 -7.55 14.75
N ILE A 550 -9.32 -7.05 15.97
CA ILE A 550 -8.55 -7.49 17.14
C ILE A 550 -8.85 -8.96 17.48
N LYS A 551 -10.12 -9.39 17.45
CA LYS A 551 -10.49 -10.80 17.72
C LYS A 551 -9.96 -11.76 16.65
N GLU A 552 -9.95 -11.31 15.40
CA GLU A 552 -9.46 -12.08 14.25
C GLU A 552 -7.93 -12.01 14.10
N ARG A 553 -7.24 -11.23 14.94
CA ARG A 553 -5.79 -10.97 14.84
C ARG A 553 -5.37 -10.51 13.44
N GLN A 554 -6.13 -9.57 12.89
CA GLN A 554 -5.81 -8.98 11.60
C GLN A 554 -4.46 -8.25 11.65
N ASP A 555 -3.71 -8.33 10.55
CA ASP A 555 -2.52 -7.51 10.31
C ASP A 555 -2.85 -6.01 10.42
N ILE A 556 -1.93 -5.23 11.00
CA ILE A 556 -2.16 -3.81 11.28
C ILE A 556 -2.48 -2.98 10.02
N HIS A 557 -1.89 -3.30 8.86
CA HIS A 557 -2.14 -2.59 7.62
C HIS A 557 -3.53 -2.90 7.08
N VAL A 558 -3.95 -4.17 7.17
CA VAL A 558 -5.31 -4.61 6.79
C VAL A 558 -6.34 -3.97 7.70
N LEU A 559 -6.09 -3.96 9.01
CA LEU A 559 -6.98 -3.33 9.98
C LEU A 559 -7.11 -1.83 9.74
N ALA A 560 -5.99 -1.12 9.56
CA ALA A 560 -5.97 0.31 9.27
C ALA A 560 -6.77 0.64 8.00
N GLU A 561 -6.54 -0.10 6.91
CA GLU A 561 -7.22 0.16 5.65
C GLU A 561 -8.71 -0.21 5.72
N THR A 562 -9.08 -1.25 6.45
CA THR A 562 -10.49 -1.62 6.66
C THR A 562 -11.24 -0.51 7.40
N LEU A 563 -10.63 0.07 8.44
CA LEU A 563 -11.17 1.22 9.17
C LEU A 563 -11.24 2.46 8.25
N ALA A 564 -10.16 2.76 7.53
CA ALA A 564 -10.08 3.93 6.64
C ALA A 564 -11.10 3.87 5.50
N SER A 565 -11.18 2.74 4.81
CA SER A 565 -12.13 2.50 3.72
C SER A 565 -13.58 2.73 4.18
N ARG A 566 -13.92 2.30 5.40
CA ARG A 566 -15.26 2.53 5.96
C ARG A 566 -15.58 4.01 6.16
N LEU A 567 -14.62 4.79 6.66
CA LEU A 567 -14.78 6.24 6.83
C LEU A 567 -14.79 7.00 5.50
N ARG A 568 -13.90 6.64 4.56
CA ARG A 568 -13.92 7.22 3.19
C ARG A 568 -15.29 7.07 2.55
N GLY A 569 -15.93 5.90 2.72
CA GLY A 569 -17.30 5.66 2.25
C GLY A 569 -18.34 6.62 2.85
N LYS A 570 -18.29 6.87 4.17
CA LYS A 570 -19.18 7.83 4.86
C LYS A 570 -18.98 9.25 4.30
N LEU A 571 -17.72 9.68 4.16
CA LEU A 571 -17.35 11.02 3.71
C LEU A 571 -17.71 11.27 2.23
N ARG A 572 -17.57 10.26 1.36
CA ARG A 572 -18.04 10.31 -0.04
C ARG A 572 -19.57 10.43 -0.12
N GLY A 573 -20.31 9.74 0.74
CA GLY A 573 -21.77 9.82 0.81
C GLY A 573 -22.31 11.20 1.22
N MET A 574 -21.62 11.89 2.15
CA MET A 574 -21.99 13.24 2.57
C MET A 574 -21.76 14.29 1.46
N HIS A 575 -20.65 14.19 0.70
CA HIS A 575 -20.40 15.07 -0.44
C HIS A 575 -21.39 14.86 -1.59
N ALA A 576 -21.88 13.63 -1.79
CA ALA A 576 -22.94 13.35 -2.77
C ALA A 576 -24.30 13.94 -2.35
N ALA A 577 -24.64 13.89 -1.05
CA ALA A 577 -25.88 14.47 -0.52
C ALA A 577 -25.89 16.01 -0.58
N HIS A 578 -24.74 16.66 -0.34
CA HIS A 578 -24.64 18.13 -0.43
C HIS A 578 -24.73 18.68 -1.86
N LYS A 579 -24.46 17.86 -2.89
CA LYS A 579 -24.67 18.26 -4.31
C LYS A 579 -26.13 18.17 -4.77
N HIS A 580 -27.04 17.59 -3.97
CA HIS A 580 -28.44 17.37 -4.33
C HIS A 580 -29.48 18.29 -3.66
N HIS A 581 -29.06 19.39 -3.02
CA HIS A 581 -29.99 20.45 -2.63
C HIS A 581 -30.03 21.56 -3.70
N PRO A 582 -31.08 21.67 -4.53
CA PRO A 582 -31.31 22.88 -5.31
C PRO A 582 -31.73 23.97 -4.32
N GLN A 583 -31.01 25.09 -4.34
CA GLN A 583 -31.36 26.30 -3.61
C GLN A 583 -32.76 26.76 -4.05
N HIS A 584 -33.77 26.45 -3.23
CA HIS A 584 -34.99 27.22 -3.16
C HIS A 584 -34.74 28.44 -2.28
N ALA A 585 -34.60 29.61 -2.88
CA ALA A 585 -34.90 30.89 -2.24
C ALA A 585 -35.36 31.90 -3.30
N ARG A 586 -36.69 32.02 -3.43
CA ARG A 586 -37.34 33.18 -4.05
C ARG A 586 -37.32 34.35 -3.07
N GLY A 587 -36.97 35.54 -3.58
CA GLY A 587 -37.69 36.80 -3.41
C GLY A 587 -37.63 37.53 -2.05
N GLY A 588 -37.30 38.83 -2.09
CA GLY A 588 -37.64 39.78 -1.04
C GLY A 588 -36.76 41.04 -0.97
N HIS A 589 -37.21 42.10 -1.66
CA HIS A 589 -37.00 43.55 -1.48
C HIS A 589 -35.90 44.12 -0.56
N GLY A 590 -35.26 45.20 -1.03
CA GLY A 590 -34.78 46.28 -0.16
C GLY A 590 -33.77 47.26 -0.79
N TYR A 591 -34.30 48.33 -1.39
CA TYR A 591 -33.68 49.59 -1.86
C TYR A 591 -32.81 49.60 -3.12
#